data_AF-A0A0F9ED99-F1
#
_entry.id   AF-A0A0F9ED99-F1
#
_cell.length_a   1.000
_cell.length_b   1.000
_cell.length_c   1.000
_cell.angle_alpha   90.00
_cell.angle_beta   90.00
_cell.angle_gamma   90.00
#
_symmetry.space_group_name_H-M   'P 1'
#
loop_
_entity.id
_entity.type
_entity.pdbx_description
1 polymer ?
#
loop_
_entity_poly.entity_id
_entity_poly.type
_entity_poly.pdbx_seq_one_letter_code
_entity_poly.pdbx_strand_id
1 'polypeptide(L)'
;YGYWTDTRLARLIIETLPIEARHIELLVQPGTESRLIAELVAEDWRGIGMKVSLKQGMSDFFDRVVRGDYQAALGYFGPFIDTPEQYLWPYQINAKPVPNVMSYESPPFQEAYQHYVSEPDPSKRLTHLQSALDILLRDAPMVWLVKAPHIVASKRAFSVPRTSGMPLFFKLVSN
;
A
#
# COMPACT_ATOMS: atom_id res chain seq x y z
N TYR A 1 -5.05 -18.75 -8.21
CA TYR A 1 -4.52 -17.42 -7.87
C TYR A 1 -3.33 -17.14 -8.76
N GLY A 2 -3.58 -16.58 -9.94
CA GLY A 2 -2.57 -16.35 -10.97
C GLY A 2 -2.80 -15.00 -11.61
N TYR A 3 -2.54 -13.93 -10.86
CA TYR A 3 -2.27 -12.62 -11.44
C TYR A 3 -0.75 -12.44 -11.42
N TRP A 4 -0.05 -13.31 -12.14
CA TRP A 4 1.24 -12.90 -12.69
C TRP A 4 0.88 -11.91 -13.77
N THR A 5 1.15 -10.62 -13.53
CA THR A 5 1.09 -9.58 -14.56
C THR A 5 1.68 -10.15 -15.84
N ASP A 6 0.90 -10.16 -16.92
CA ASP A 6 1.44 -10.50 -18.22
C ASP A 6 2.50 -9.43 -18.55
N THR A 7 3.77 -9.78 -18.32
CA THR A 7 4.93 -8.92 -18.56
C THR A 7 4.92 -8.41 -20.00
N ARG A 8 4.30 -9.15 -20.93
CA ARG A 8 4.12 -8.72 -22.32
C ARG A 8 3.10 -7.60 -22.42
N LEU A 9 1.93 -7.71 -21.78
CA LEU A 9 0.93 -6.65 -21.77
C LEU A 9 1.48 -5.37 -21.10
N ALA A 10 2.16 -5.52 -19.97
CA ALA A 10 2.82 -4.40 -19.31
C ALA A 10 3.84 -3.72 -20.24
N ARG A 11 4.72 -4.50 -20.89
CA ARG A 11 5.67 -3.96 -21.88
C ARG A 11 4.96 -3.24 -23.02
N LEU A 12 3.91 -3.84 -23.60
CA LEU A 12 3.16 -3.22 -24.70
C LEU A 12 2.58 -1.87 -24.29
N ILE A 13 2.02 -1.77 -23.08
CA ILE A 13 1.51 -0.49 -22.55
C ILE A 13 2.65 0.52 -22.41
N ILE A 14 3.77 0.14 -21.78
CA ILE A 14 4.92 1.04 -21.59
C ILE A 14 5.51 1.50 -22.93
N GLU A 15 5.51 0.65 -23.95
CA GLU A 15 5.98 0.99 -25.29
C GLU A 15 5.13 2.05 -26.01
N THR A 16 3.86 2.24 -25.60
CA THR A 16 3.02 3.33 -26.11
C THR A 16 3.31 4.68 -25.48
N LEU A 17 4.01 4.71 -24.33
CA LEU A 17 4.30 5.95 -23.61
C LEU A 17 5.49 6.72 -24.23
N PRO A 18 5.51 8.06 -24.19
CA PRO A 18 6.71 8.85 -24.50
C PRO A 18 7.91 8.41 -23.65
N ILE A 19 9.14 8.51 -24.17
CA ILE A 19 10.35 8.05 -23.48
C ILE A 19 10.51 8.76 -22.12
N GLU A 20 10.14 10.03 -22.05
CA GLU A 20 10.17 10.86 -20.85
C GLU A 20 9.25 10.32 -19.76
N ALA A 21 8.10 9.78 -20.14
CA ALA A 21 7.13 9.16 -19.24
C ALA A 21 7.55 7.74 -18.79
N ARG A 22 8.60 7.17 -19.38
CA ARG A 22 9.16 5.86 -18.97
C ARG A 22 10.19 5.99 -17.86
N HIS A 23 10.46 7.20 -17.38
CA HIS A 23 11.31 7.43 -16.22
C HIS A 23 10.48 7.88 -15.03
N ILE A 24 10.56 7.14 -13.94
CA ILE A 24 9.93 7.50 -12.67
C ILE A 24 10.94 7.58 -11.52
N GLU A 25 10.75 8.57 -10.66
CA GLU A 25 11.42 8.68 -9.37
C GLU A 25 10.60 7.97 -8.29
N LEU A 26 11.22 6.99 -7.63
CA LEU A 26 10.63 6.21 -6.55
C LEU A 26 11.22 6.66 -5.21
N LEU A 27 10.41 7.35 -4.43
CA LEU A 27 10.71 7.73 -3.06
C LEU A 27 10.57 6.51 -2.13
N VAL A 28 11.61 6.18 -1.38
CA VAL A 28 11.67 4.94 -0.59
C VAL A 28 11.66 5.25 0.89
N GLN A 29 10.72 4.64 1.62
CA GLN A 29 10.65 4.75 3.08
C GLN A 29 11.98 4.30 3.71
N PRO A 30 12.53 5.04 4.69
CA PRO A 30 13.74 4.62 5.39
C PRO A 30 13.57 3.24 6.05
N GLY A 31 14.40 2.29 5.65
CA GLY A 31 14.41 0.91 6.14
C GLY A 31 15.22 0.01 5.23
N THR A 32 15.83 -1.05 5.77
CA THR A 32 16.63 -1.99 4.97
C THR A 32 15.73 -2.83 4.06
N GLU A 33 14.56 -3.22 4.56
CA GLU A 33 13.56 -3.99 3.83
C GLU A 33 13.00 -3.19 2.66
N SER A 34 12.59 -1.94 2.90
CA SER A 34 12.09 -1.03 1.86
C SER A 34 13.12 -0.77 0.77
N ARG A 35 14.41 -0.65 1.13
CA ARG A 35 15.51 -0.52 0.16
C ARG A 35 15.59 -1.74 -0.75
N LEU A 36 15.64 -2.94 -0.18
CA LEU A 36 15.75 -4.18 -0.95
C LEU A 36 14.55 -4.35 -1.90
N ILE A 37 13.33 -4.11 -1.41
CA ILE A 37 12.14 -4.20 -2.24
C ILE A 37 12.19 -3.18 -3.38
N ALA A 38 12.64 -1.94 -3.11
CA ALA A 38 12.74 -0.90 -4.13
C ALA A 38 13.76 -1.26 -5.24
N GLU A 39 14.87 -1.91 -4.88
CA GLU A 39 15.85 -2.42 -5.85
C GLU A 39 15.26 -3.53 -6.74
N LEU A 40 14.53 -4.47 -6.15
CA LEU A 40 13.84 -5.54 -6.89
C LEU A 40 12.76 -4.97 -7.82
N VAL A 41 11.94 -4.03 -7.34
CA VAL A 41 10.93 -3.35 -8.16
C VAL A 41 11.59 -2.61 -9.33
N ALA A 42 12.71 -1.91 -9.09
CA ALA A 42 13.43 -1.22 -10.16
C ALA A 42 14.00 -2.19 -11.20
N GLU A 43 14.49 -3.35 -10.77
CA GLU A 43 14.96 -4.41 -11.65
C GLU A 43 13.82 -5.02 -12.50
N ASP A 44 12.69 -5.37 -11.87
CA ASP A 44 11.53 -5.91 -12.57
C ASP A 44 10.96 -4.91 -13.58
N TRP A 45 10.85 -3.64 -13.18
CA TRP A 45 10.32 -2.58 -14.04
C TRP A 45 11.25 -2.25 -15.20
N ARG A 46 12.56 -2.39 -15.02
CA ARG A 46 13.53 -2.33 -16.11
C ARG A 46 13.29 -3.41 -17.17
N GLY A 47 12.86 -4.60 -16.76
CA GLY A 47 12.49 -5.69 -17.67
C GLY A 47 11.36 -5.33 -18.65
N ILE A 48 10.43 -4.47 -18.22
CA ILE A 48 9.30 -3.97 -19.04
C ILE A 48 9.58 -2.62 -19.72
N GLY A 49 10.81 -2.09 -19.63
CA GLY A 49 11.22 -0.87 -20.33
C GLY A 49 11.06 0.43 -19.55
N MET A 50 10.78 0.36 -18.24
CA MET A 50 10.79 1.52 -17.35
C MET A 50 12.18 1.78 -16.78
N LYS A 51 12.52 3.05 -16.58
CA LYS A 51 13.68 3.49 -15.81
C LYS A 51 13.20 3.98 -14.45
N VAL A 52 13.80 3.47 -13.38
CA VAL A 52 13.45 3.86 -12.01
C VAL A 52 14.66 4.51 -11.35
N SER A 53 14.49 5.71 -10.80
CA SER A 53 15.49 6.37 -9.94
C SER A 53 15.04 6.30 -8.49
N LEU A 54 15.86 5.68 -7.63
CA LEU A 54 15.52 5.50 -6.22
C LEU A 54 15.97 6.71 -5.39
N LYS A 55 15.08 7.26 -4.56
CA LYS A 55 15.40 8.24 -3.51
C LYS A 55 15.31 7.56 -2.16
N GLN A 56 16.46 7.19 -1.60
CA GLN A 56 16.55 6.40 -0.37
C GLN A 56 17.19 7.19 0.78
N GLY A 57 16.91 6.80 2.02
CA GLY A 57 17.57 7.36 3.21
C GLY A 57 17.10 8.78 3.59
N MET A 58 16.00 9.23 3.00
CA MET A 58 15.42 10.56 3.20
C MET A 58 14.67 10.61 4.54
N SER A 59 15.14 11.43 5.50
CA SER A 59 14.47 11.56 6.80
C SER A 59 13.12 12.28 6.72
N ASP A 60 12.89 13.05 5.67
CA ASP A 60 11.67 13.81 5.36
C ASP A 60 10.67 13.01 4.49
N PHE A 61 10.82 11.67 4.40
CA PHE A 61 9.95 10.80 3.59
C PHE A 61 8.46 11.08 3.81
N PHE A 62 8.00 11.07 5.07
CA PHE A 62 6.57 11.25 5.38
C PHE A 62 6.08 12.65 5.03
N ASP A 63 6.89 13.69 5.24
CA ASP A 63 6.53 15.07 4.89
C ASP A 63 6.35 15.22 3.37
N ARG A 64 7.25 14.61 2.58
CA ARG A 64 7.15 14.60 1.11
C ARG A 64 5.90 13.89 0.63
N VAL A 65 5.63 12.70 1.19
CA VAL A 65 4.46 11.89 0.84
C VAL A 65 3.16 12.62 1.20
N VAL A 66 3.09 13.27 2.37
CA VAL A 66 1.93 14.07 2.78
C VAL A 66 1.73 15.31 1.89
N ARG A 67 2.81 15.93 1.41
CA ARG A 67 2.75 17.10 0.52
C ARG A 67 2.53 16.76 -0.95
N GLY A 68 2.54 15.47 -1.32
CA GLY A 68 2.50 15.07 -2.73
C GLY A 68 3.79 15.38 -3.50
N ASP A 69 4.93 15.60 -2.82
CA ASP A 69 6.23 15.86 -3.44
C ASP A 69 6.93 14.54 -3.81
N TYR A 70 6.31 13.77 -4.70
CA TYR A 70 6.82 12.50 -5.21
C TYR A 70 6.10 12.09 -6.51
N GLN A 71 6.74 11.23 -7.31
CA GLN A 71 6.09 10.62 -8.49
C GLN A 71 5.54 9.22 -8.15
N ALA A 72 6.36 8.40 -7.48
CA ALA A 72 5.93 7.18 -6.81
C ALA A 72 6.57 7.10 -5.43
N ALA A 73 5.90 6.45 -4.49
CA ALA A 73 6.42 6.19 -3.15
C ALA A 73 6.29 4.70 -2.81
N LEU A 74 7.35 4.14 -2.24
CA LEU A 74 7.37 2.80 -1.68
C LEU A 74 7.41 2.91 -0.16
N GLY A 75 6.37 2.38 0.48
CA GLY A 75 6.24 2.37 1.92
C GLY A 75 5.52 1.12 2.42
N TYR A 76 5.60 0.91 3.72
CA TYR A 76 4.85 -0.12 4.41
C TYR A 76 3.49 0.43 4.84
N PHE A 77 2.44 -0.35 4.59
CA PHE A 77 1.13 -0.13 5.17
C PHE A 77 0.77 -1.31 6.07
N GLY A 78 0.57 -1.04 7.35
CA GLY A 78 0.09 -2.00 8.32
C GLY A 78 -1.19 -1.47 8.97
N PRO A 79 -2.34 -2.16 8.84
CA PRO A 79 -3.54 -1.72 9.55
C PRO A 79 -3.32 -1.85 11.05
N PHE A 80 -4.01 -1.05 11.86
CA PHE A 80 -4.01 -1.24 13.31
C PHE A 80 -4.84 -2.45 13.74
N ILE A 81 -5.88 -2.75 12.98
CA ILE A 81 -6.81 -3.89 13.19
C ILE A 81 -7.07 -4.51 11.83
N ASP A 82 -7.03 -5.84 11.73
CA ASP A 82 -7.30 -6.58 10.49
C ASP A 82 -8.79 -6.52 10.13
N THR A 83 -9.21 -5.39 9.55
CA THR A 83 -10.58 -5.09 9.12
C THR A 83 -10.54 -4.42 7.74
N PRO A 84 -11.50 -4.68 6.85
CA PRO A 84 -11.51 -4.07 5.52
C PRO A 84 -11.48 -2.54 5.57
N GLU A 85 -12.15 -1.93 6.55
CA GLU A 85 -12.18 -0.49 6.78
C GLU A 85 -10.77 0.07 6.86
N GLN A 86 -9.88 -0.57 7.63
CA GLN A 86 -8.49 -0.16 7.84
C GLN A 86 -7.68 -0.14 6.54
N TYR A 87 -8.04 -0.95 5.55
CA TYR A 87 -7.40 -0.97 4.24
C TYR A 87 -8.04 -0.02 3.23
N LEU A 88 -9.30 0.39 3.44
CA LEU A 88 -10.06 1.20 2.49
C LEU A 88 -10.06 2.69 2.81
N TRP A 89 -10.04 3.07 4.09
CA TRP A 89 -10.10 4.49 4.48
C TRP A 89 -8.97 5.37 3.90
N PRO A 90 -7.73 4.88 3.62
CA PRO A 90 -6.68 5.74 3.05
C PRO A 90 -7.02 6.31 1.68
N TYR A 91 -7.93 5.66 0.94
CA TYR A 91 -8.38 6.09 -0.39
C TYR A 91 -9.54 7.10 -0.34
N GLN A 92 -10.03 7.46 0.85
CA GLN A 92 -11.06 8.49 1.01
C GLN A 92 -10.46 9.87 0.78
N ILE A 93 -11.17 10.77 0.09
CA ILE A 93 -10.68 12.13 -0.18
C ILE A 93 -10.35 12.87 1.13
N ASN A 94 -11.18 12.66 2.15
CA ASN A 94 -11.04 13.29 3.48
C ASN A 94 -10.48 12.31 4.52
N ALA A 95 -9.59 11.40 4.12
CA ALA A 95 -8.96 10.42 5.01
C ALA A 95 -8.34 11.09 6.25
N LYS A 96 -8.60 10.50 7.43
CA LYS A 96 -8.08 10.94 8.73
C LYS A 96 -7.71 9.69 9.55
N PRO A 97 -6.68 9.76 10.42
CA PRO A 97 -5.89 10.95 10.79
C PRO A 97 -4.77 11.32 9.79
N VAL A 98 -4.41 10.40 8.89
CA VAL A 98 -3.42 10.65 7.83
C VAL A 98 -4.16 11.06 6.56
N PRO A 99 -3.76 12.14 5.86
CA PRO A 99 -4.40 12.51 4.60
C PRO A 99 -4.25 11.42 3.55
N ASN A 100 -5.07 11.46 2.51
CA ASN A 100 -4.96 10.59 1.35
C ASN A 100 -3.69 10.94 0.58
N VAL A 101 -2.61 10.25 0.90
CA VAL A 101 -1.32 10.54 0.28
C VAL A 101 -1.29 10.10 -1.17
N MET A 102 -2.13 9.14 -1.60
CA MET A 102 -2.22 8.64 -2.97
C MET A 102 -2.81 9.67 -3.95
N SER A 103 -3.36 10.79 -3.45
CA SER A 103 -4.06 11.80 -4.26
C SER A 103 -5.18 11.21 -5.12
N TYR A 104 -5.77 10.10 -4.67
CA TYR A 104 -6.82 9.39 -5.41
C TYR A 104 -8.18 10.01 -5.15
N GLU A 105 -8.84 10.47 -6.22
CA GLU A 105 -10.18 11.05 -6.16
C GLU A 105 -11.13 10.29 -7.09
N SER A 106 -12.09 9.59 -6.49
CA SER A 106 -13.07 8.79 -7.24
C SER A 106 -14.43 8.87 -6.56
N PRO A 107 -15.37 9.69 -7.07
CA PRO A 107 -16.73 9.76 -6.53
C PRO A 107 -17.42 8.38 -6.44
N PRO A 108 -17.32 7.48 -7.44
CA PRO A 108 -17.86 6.13 -7.33
C PRO A 108 -17.28 5.34 -6.16
N PHE A 109 -15.98 5.46 -5.89
CA PHE A 109 -15.37 4.80 -4.73
C PHE A 109 -15.89 5.41 -3.42
N GLN A 110 -16.01 6.74 -3.34
CA GLN A 110 -16.53 7.39 -2.12
C GLN A 110 -17.95 6.89 -1.81
N GLU A 111 -18.82 6.85 -2.81
CA GLU A 111 -20.20 6.36 -2.67
C GLU A 111 -20.25 4.88 -2.22
N ALA A 112 -19.49 4.01 -2.90
CA ALA A 112 -19.43 2.59 -2.54
C ALA A 112 -18.91 2.36 -1.11
N TYR A 113 -17.88 3.11 -0.70
CA TYR A 113 -17.37 3.05 0.66
C TYR A 113 -18.39 3.54 1.70
N GLN A 114 -19.10 4.64 1.41
CA GLN A 114 -20.14 5.15 2.32
C GLN A 114 -21.28 4.14 2.51
N HIS A 115 -21.71 3.46 1.44
CA HIS A 115 -22.68 2.38 1.55
C HIS A 115 -22.14 1.20 2.38
N TYR A 116 -20.87 0.83 2.17
CA TYR A 116 -20.24 -0.23 2.96
C TYR A 116 -20.25 0.06 4.46
N VAL A 117 -19.83 1.26 4.88
CA VAL A 117 -19.71 1.59 6.31
C VAL A 117 -21.06 1.87 6.99
N SER A 118 -22.10 2.23 6.22
CA SER A 118 -23.43 2.54 6.76
C SER A 118 -24.43 1.39 6.70
N GLU A 119 -24.17 0.33 5.93
CA GLU A 119 -25.10 -0.80 5.77
C GLU A 119 -25.13 -1.72 7.00
N PRO A 120 -26.27 -1.85 7.70
CA PRO A 120 -26.39 -2.72 8.87
C PRO A 120 -26.44 -4.21 8.52
N ASP A 121 -26.97 -4.60 7.35
CA ASP A 121 -27.09 -5.99 6.93
C ASP A 121 -25.73 -6.55 6.47
N PRO A 122 -25.19 -7.61 7.10
CA PRO A 122 -23.86 -8.14 6.75
C PRO A 122 -23.73 -8.61 5.30
N SER A 123 -24.80 -9.14 4.71
CA SER A 123 -24.77 -9.67 3.34
C SER A 123 -24.73 -8.53 2.33
N LYS A 124 -25.56 -7.49 2.53
CA LYS A 124 -25.53 -6.28 1.70
C LYS A 124 -24.22 -5.51 1.87
N ARG A 125 -23.71 -5.44 3.11
CA ARG A 125 -22.42 -4.82 3.42
C ARG A 125 -21.31 -5.47 2.60
N LEU A 126 -21.30 -6.81 2.49
CA LEU A 126 -20.31 -7.52 1.68
C LEU A 126 -20.40 -7.15 0.18
N THR A 127 -21.61 -6.95 -0.35
CA THR A 127 -21.80 -6.49 -1.73
C THR A 127 -21.22 -5.09 -1.95
N HIS A 128 -21.45 -4.16 -1.02
CA HIS A 128 -20.86 -2.82 -1.10
C HIS A 128 -19.34 -2.83 -0.96
N LEU A 129 -18.80 -3.69 -0.09
CA LEU A 129 -17.36 -3.91 0.03
C LEU A 129 -16.75 -4.38 -1.29
N GLN A 130 -17.36 -5.38 -1.95
CA GLN A 130 -16.91 -5.89 -3.24
C GLN A 130 -16.92 -4.78 -4.30
N SER A 131 -17.98 -3.98 -4.35
CA SER A 131 -18.07 -2.84 -5.28
C SER A 131 -16.93 -1.83 -5.07
N ALA A 132 -16.61 -1.49 -3.81
CA ALA A 132 -15.49 -0.59 -3.51
C ALA A 132 -14.13 -1.19 -3.92
N LEU A 133 -13.92 -2.50 -3.69
CA LEU A 133 -12.70 -3.20 -4.07
C LEU A 133 -12.54 -3.30 -5.59
N ASP A 134 -13.60 -3.59 -6.32
CA ASP A 134 -13.59 -3.66 -7.79
C ASP A 134 -13.20 -2.32 -8.41
N ILE A 135 -13.68 -1.22 -7.84
CA ILE A 135 -13.29 0.14 -8.25
C ILE A 135 -11.80 0.37 -8.02
N LEU A 136 -11.26 0.02 -6.84
CA LEU A 136 -9.83 0.17 -6.55
C LEU A 136 -8.95 -0.72 -7.43
N LEU A 137 -9.38 -1.95 -7.72
CA LEU A 137 -8.64 -2.86 -8.59
C LEU A 137 -8.59 -2.36 -10.03
N ARG A 138 -9.69 -1.77 -10.51
CA ARG A 138 -9.77 -1.19 -11.86
C ARG A 138 -8.95 0.09 -11.97
N ASP A 139 -9.08 0.99 -11.00
CA ASP A 139 -8.44 2.30 -11.05
C ASP A 139 -6.96 2.25 -10.64
N ALA A 140 -6.56 1.18 -9.93
CA ALA A 140 -5.21 0.87 -9.50
C ALA A 140 -4.43 2.06 -8.87
N PRO A 141 -4.99 2.79 -7.89
CA PRO A 141 -4.31 3.94 -7.27
C PRO A 141 -3.08 3.53 -6.43
N MET A 142 -2.90 2.23 -6.17
CA MET A 142 -1.77 1.67 -5.46
C MET A 142 -1.47 0.27 -6.00
N VAL A 143 -0.18 -0.09 -6.06
CA VAL A 143 0.26 -1.46 -6.36
C VAL A 143 0.65 -2.16 -5.06
N TRP A 144 -0.12 -3.18 -4.68
CA TRP A 144 0.21 -4.04 -3.53
C TRP A 144 1.25 -5.07 -3.93
N LEU A 145 2.45 -5.01 -3.33
CA LEU A 145 3.57 -5.87 -3.71
C LEU A 145 3.56 -7.21 -2.97
N VAL A 146 3.50 -7.17 -1.63
CA VAL A 146 3.60 -8.37 -0.79
C VAL A 146 2.89 -8.18 0.53
N LYS A 147 2.19 -9.22 1.01
CA LYS A 147 1.76 -9.31 2.40
C LYS A 147 2.90 -9.92 3.21
N ALA A 148 3.66 -9.09 3.92
CA ALA A 148 4.81 -9.55 4.70
C ALA A 148 4.37 -10.53 5.81
N PRO A 149 5.03 -11.71 5.94
CA PRO A 149 4.76 -12.61 7.06
C PRO A 149 5.28 -12.00 8.36
N HIS A 150 4.53 -12.18 9.46
CA HIS A 150 5.01 -11.86 10.80
C HIS A 150 5.98 -12.93 11.27
N ILE A 151 7.28 -12.67 11.17
CA ILE A 151 8.34 -13.54 11.68
C ILE A 151 8.82 -12.99 13.02
N VAL A 152 8.65 -13.79 14.09
CA VAL A 152 9.13 -13.46 15.43
C VAL A 152 10.17 -14.49 15.84
N ALA A 153 11.37 -14.04 16.18
CA ALA A 153 12.42 -14.87 16.76
C ALA A 153 12.53 -14.57 18.26
N SER A 154 12.51 -15.59 19.10
CA SER A 154 12.61 -15.45 20.55
C SER A 154 13.49 -16.52 21.16
N LYS A 155 14.24 -16.15 22.22
CA LYS A 155 15.00 -17.09 23.04
C LYS A 155 14.13 -18.01 23.90
N ARG A 156 12.86 -17.65 24.13
CA ARG A 156 11.88 -18.43 24.90
C ARG A 156 10.58 -18.55 24.12
N ALA A 157 9.90 -19.68 24.23
CA ALA A 157 8.57 -19.83 23.66
C ALA A 157 7.62 -18.82 24.34
N PHE A 158 7.01 -17.95 23.55
CA PHE A 158 5.86 -17.15 23.97
C PHE A 158 4.88 -17.03 22.82
N SER A 159 3.60 -17.06 23.12
CA SER A 159 2.54 -16.77 22.16
C SER A 159 2.24 -15.28 22.22
N VAL A 160 2.50 -14.57 21.13
CA VAL A 160 1.88 -13.26 20.93
C VAL A 160 0.50 -13.52 20.35
N PRO A 161 -0.58 -12.92 20.88
CA PRO A 161 -1.82 -12.85 20.13
C PRO A 161 -1.50 -12.31 18.73
N ARG A 162 -2.18 -12.80 17.68
CA ARG A 162 -2.04 -12.24 16.34
C ARG A 162 -2.64 -10.83 16.34
N THR A 163 -1.91 -9.86 16.87
CA THR A 163 -2.23 -8.45 16.74
C THR A 163 -1.50 -7.93 15.52
N SER A 164 -2.21 -7.09 14.77
CA SER A 164 -1.73 -6.32 13.64
C SER A 164 -0.58 -5.40 14.08
N GLY A 165 0.64 -5.91 14.06
CA GLY A 165 1.90 -5.16 13.99
C GLY A 165 2.32 -4.33 15.21
N MET A 166 1.45 -4.04 16.18
CA MET A 166 1.86 -3.27 17.35
C MET A 166 2.48 -4.17 18.44
N PRO A 167 3.74 -3.94 18.85
CA PRO A 167 4.26 -4.54 20.06
C PRO A 167 3.49 -4.00 21.27
N LEU A 168 2.84 -4.90 22.00
CA LEU A 168 2.32 -4.59 23.33
C LEU A 168 3.52 -4.50 24.29
N PHE A 169 3.83 -3.29 24.76
CA PHE A 169 4.81 -3.11 25.82
C PHE A 169 4.13 -3.28 27.18
N PHE A 170 4.54 -4.30 27.93
CA PHE A 170 4.24 -4.42 29.36
C PHE A 170 5.55 -4.43 30.14
N LYS A 171 5.78 -3.42 30.98
CA LYS A 171 6.89 -3.42 31.94
C LYS A 171 6.48 -4.30 33.12
N LEU A 172 7.12 -5.47 33.26
CA LEU A 172 7.06 -6.21 34.52
C LEU A 172 7.80 -5.39 35.57
N VAL A 173 7.07 -4.85 36.54
CA VAL A 173 7.66 -4.28 37.74
C VAL A 173 7.91 -5.45 38.69
N SER A 174 9.16 -5.84 38.86
CA SER A 174 9.57 -6.75 39.93
C SER A 174 9.54 -5.97 41.24
N ASN A 175 8.74 -6.43 42.21
CA ASN A 175 8.84 -6.01 43.61
C ASN A 175 10.14 -6.51 44.24
#